data_AF-A0A933E493-F1
#
_entry.id   AF-A0A933E493-F1
#
_cell.length_a   1.000
_cell.length_b   1.000
_cell.length_c   1.000
_cell.angle_alpha   90.00
_cell.angle_beta   90.00
_cell.angle_gamma   90.00
#
_symmetry.space_group_name_H-M   'P 1'
#
loop_
_entity.id
_entity.type
_entity.pdbx_description
1 polymer ?
#
loop_
_entity_poly.entity_id
_entity_poly.type
_entity_poly.pdbx_seq_one_letter_code
_entity_poly.pdbx_strand_id
1 'polypeptide(L)'
;MSNLVALSSFFTAPAAMPDSLGVAPFPSSDIALGSVTASDLVVLDAAAQAEGLEKIILDESAWMRVKARLGNANLFASRSPLTPPVPDILLFPPPLATSAQVYAGQPMGIPSGQKKPFVIHCKTADQKESDTSPYAPMAQEIRGLLEERGWSRRELWRRARMPEGSCGMILSGRWLARKWWGNLAEALGLTPDYFAVFAKRHELLSGRSPSSYPRPFREVGAAIARRRKERGLTQMELGRQSGIGNTYISHLEAGRVSGLRCLRMIEEILGVERGRYSKQVDRILSAGPSFQRRLEILRRRQGRRYGRLGALVEEMRISRDWSRTDLGRRVGCPRSVIGDLEMGVSPHFDIWPSLERAFNKKPGFFRRRVRRWGLPSTRVESEGQRRQPARWGRWRRLAQE
;
A
#
# COMPACT_ATOMS: atom_id res chain seq x y z
N MET A 1 16.70 66.82 40.46
CA MET A 1 15.34 67.35 40.21
C MET A 1 14.56 66.25 39.53
N SER A 2 13.79 65.55 40.35
CA SER A 2 13.06 64.32 40.03
C SER A 2 11.58 64.69 39.93
N ASN A 3 10.89 64.28 38.86
CA ASN A 3 9.43 64.32 38.82
C ASN A 3 8.90 62.95 38.36
N LEU A 4 8.54 62.16 39.38
CA LEU A 4 7.62 61.04 39.35
C LEU A 4 6.20 61.61 39.29
N VAL A 5 5.38 61.15 38.34
CA VAL A 5 3.92 61.26 38.43
C VAL A 5 3.36 59.84 38.41
N ALA A 6 2.54 59.56 39.40
CA ALA A 6 1.92 58.28 39.69
C ALA A 6 0.39 58.38 39.54
N LEU A 7 -0.23 57.21 39.37
CA LEU A 7 -1.65 56.88 39.63
C LEU A 7 -2.65 57.40 38.57
N SER A 8 -3.70 56.69 38.16
CA SER A 8 -4.45 55.62 38.82
C SER A 8 -5.23 54.77 37.79
N SER A 9 -5.38 53.49 38.13
CA SER A 9 -6.20 52.48 37.46
C SER A 9 -7.68 52.66 37.80
N PHE A 10 -8.57 52.59 36.81
CA PHE A 10 -10.01 52.38 37.03
C PHE A 10 -10.40 50.98 36.58
N PHE A 11 -10.74 50.16 37.58
CA PHE A 11 -11.53 48.94 37.42
C PHE A 11 -13.00 49.34 37.27
N THR A 12 -13.71 48.78 36.29
CA THR A 12 -15.18 48.86 36.25
C THR A 12 -15.72 47.53 35.73
N ALA A 13 -16.53 46.87 36.55
CA ALA A 13 -17.37 45.73 36.23
C ALA A 13 -18.69 45.91 37.02
N PRO A 14 -19.75 45.16 36.70
CA PRO A 14 -20.66 45.46 35.59
C PRO A 14 -22.08 45.81 36.09
N ALA A 15 -22.82 46.56 35.28
CA ALA A 15 -24.23 46.86 35.52
C ALA A 15 -25.13 45.68 35.12
N ALA A 16 -26.15 45.45 35.94
CA ALA A 16 -27.15 44.41 35.80
C ALA A 16 -28.41 44.90 35.05
N MET A 17 -29.05 43.96 34.33
CA MET A 17 -30.47 43.89 33.91
C MET A 17 -30.97 44.91 32.85
N PRO A 18 -31.98 44.59 31.98
CA PRO A 18 -33.14 43.74 32.30
C PRO A 18 -33.59 42.71 31.25
N ASP A 19 -34.56 41.94 31.74
CA ASP A 19 -35.34 40.88 31.14
C ASP A 19 -36.14 41.23 29.86
N SER A 20 -36.50 40.14 29.18
CA SER A 20 -37.77 39.91 28.46
C SER A 20 -37.97 40.56 27.08
N LEU A 21 -37.70 39.76 26.04
CA LEU A 21 -38.52 39.76 24.82
C LEU A 21 -38.86 38.31 24.46
N GLY A 22 -40.16 38.03 24.43
CA GLY A 22 -40.74 36.71 24.25
C GLY A 22 -40.53 36.15 22.84
N VAL A 23 -40.24 34.85 22.79
CA VAL A 23 -40.27 34.04 21.57
C VAL A 23 -41.46 33.08 21.70
N ALA A 24 -42.33 33.12 20.71
CA ALA A 24 -43.50 32.25 20.59
C ALA A 24 -43.10 30.76 20.46
N PRO A 25 -43.88 29.81 21.00
CA PRO A 25 -43.58 28.39 20.88
C PRO A 25 -43.93 27.86 19.48
N PHE A 26 -42.98 27.17 18.86
CA PHE A 26 -43.23 26.31 17.71
C PHE A 26 -43.99 25.05 18.15
N PRO A 27 -44.93 24.50 17.35
CA PRO A 27 -45.61 23.26 17.68
C PRO A 27 -44.67 22.07 17.50
N SER A 28 -44.47 21.27 18.55
CA SER A 28 -43.85 19.96 18.48
C SER A 28 -44.80 19.00 17.75
N SER A 29 -44.40 18.52 16.58
CA SER A 29 -45.02 17.36 15.95
C SER A 29 -44.27 16.12 16.45
N ASP A 30 -44.80 15.49 17.50
CA ASP A 30 -44.44 14.14 17.88
C ASP A 30 -44.97 13.18 16.82
N ILE A 31 -44.11 12.82 15.85
CA ILE A 31 -44.31 11.60 15.06
C ILE A 31 -43.74 10.46 15.88
N ALA A 32 -44.62 9.69 16.51
CA ALA A 32 -44.28 8.43 17.15
C ALA A 32 -43.73 7.46 16.09
N LEU A 33 -42.41 7.29 16.04
CA LEU A 33 -41.78 6.16 15.38
C LEU A 33 -42.05 4.93 16.23
N GLY A 34 -42.96 4.07 15.76
CA GLY A 34 -43.19 2.75 16.34
C GLY A 34 -41.89 1.96 16.37
N SER A 35 -41.49 1.51 17.56
CA SER A 35 -40.30 0.66 17.72
C SER A 35 -40.60 -0.74 17.21
N VAL A 36 -39.75 -1.25 16.32
CA VAL A 36 -39.74 -2.67 15.93
C VAL A 36 -39.20 -3.45 17.12
N THR A 37 -39.97 -4.40 17.64
CA THR A 37 -39.55 -5.19 18.80
C THR A 37 -38.74 -6.40 18.34
N ALA A 38 -37.90 -6.94 19.23
CA ALA A 38 -37.11 -8.14 18.94
C ALA A 38 -37.99 -9.35 18.52
N SER A 39 -39.25 -9.37 18.93
CA SER A 39 -40.23 -10.40 18.56
C SER A 39 -40.60 -10.35 17.07
N ASP A 40 -40.56 -9.18 16.43
CA ASP A 40 -40.88 -9.02 15.01
C ASP A 40 -39.78 -9.57 14.08
N LEU A 41 -38.54 -9.60 14.56
CA LEU A 41 -37.39 -10.17 13.86
C LEU A 41 -37.37 -11.70 13.92
N VAL A 42 -37.97 -12.30 14.96
CA VAL A 42 -38.02 -13.76 15.13
C VAL A 42 -38.98 -14.43 14.15
N VAL A 43 -40.06 -13.74 13.75
CA VAL A 43 -41.06 -14.31 12.81
C VAL A 43 -40.51 -14.43 11.38
N LEU A 44 -39.58 -13.56 10.98
CA LEU A 44 -38.98 -13.60 9.65
C LEU A 44 -37.89 -14.68 9.53
N ASP A 45 -37.18 -14.97 10.62
CA ASP A 45 -36.11 -15.97 10.63
C ASP A 45 -36.68 -17.40 10.71
N ALA A 46 -37.79 -17.58 11.44
CA ALA A 46 -38.50 -18.87 11.52
C ALA A 46 -39.13 -19.28 10.18
N ALA A 47 -39.67 -18.33 9.40
CA ALA A 47 -40.24 -18.60 8.09
C ALA A 47 -39.17 -18.95 7.03
N ALA A 48 -37.98 -18.33 7.12
CA ALA A 48 -36.87 -18.62 6.22
C ALA A 48 -36.22 -19.99 6.50
N GLN A 49 -36.15 -20.41 7.77
CA GLN A 49 -35.56 -21.70 8.15
C GLN A 49 -36.48 -22.89 7.89
N ALA A 50 -37.81 -22.71 7.92
CA ALA A 50 -38.76 -23.79 7.67
C ALA A 50 -38.82 -24.26 6.21
N GLU A 51 -38.44 -23.41 5.24
CA GLU A 51 -38.57 -23.74 3.80
C GLU A 51 -37.26 -23.91 3.03
N GLY A 52 -36.08 -23.64 3.63
CA GLY A 52 -34.79 -23.95 2.99
C GLY A 52 -34.56 -23.25 1.64
N LEU A 53 -35.05 -22.02 1.45
CA LEU A 53 -34.95 -21.27 0.20
C LEU A 53 -33.92 -20.11 0.30
N GLU A 54 -32.88 -20.14 -0.53
CA GLU A 54 -31.90 -19.04 -0.67
C GLU A 54 -32.45 -17.79 -1.40
N LYS A 55 -33.73 -17.80 -1.83
CA LYS A 55 -34.33 -16.67 -2.56
C LYS A 55 -35.83 -16.63 -2.38
N ILE A 56 -36.33 -15.60 -1.70
CA ILE A 56 -37.77 -15.33 -1.60
C ILE A 56 -38.19 -14.55 -2.85
N ILE A 57 -39.01 -15.16 -3.71
CA ILE A 57 -39.80 -14.43 -4.71
C ILE A 57 -41.10 -14.07 -4.02
N LEU A 58 -41.25 -12.81 -3.62
CA LEU A 58 -42.52 -12.32 -3.10
C LEU A 58 -43.48 -12.12 -4.26
N ASP A 59 -44.69 -12.68 -4.16
CA ASP A 59 -45.78 -12.24 -5.02
C ASP A 59 -46.10 -10.75 -4.77
N GLU A 60 -46.78 -10.14 -5.74
CA GLU A 60 -47.04 -8.71 -5.75
C GLU A 60 -47.85 -8.23 -4.53
N SER A 61 -48.76 -9.07 -4.03
CA SER A 61 -49.55 -8.82 -2.81
C SER A 61 -48.70 -8.85 -1.53
N ALA A 62 -47.73 -9.76 -1.43
CA ALA A 62 -46.80 -9.81 -0.31
C ALA A 62 -45.82 -8.63 -0.32
N TRP A 63 -45.35 -8.23 -1.51
CA TRP A 63 -44.52 -7.03 -1.69
C TRP A 63 -45.24 -5.75 -1.28
N MET A 64 -46.52 -5.61 -1.62
CA MET A 64 -47.32 -4.43 -1.26
C MET A 64 -47.57 -4.31 0.24
N ARG A 65 -47.72 -5.43 0.97
CA ARG A 65 -47.82 -5.41 2.44
C ARG A 65 -46.52 -4.98 3.12
N VAL A 66 -45.38 -5.40 2.59
CA VAL A 66 -44.05 -4.98 3.07
C VAL A 66 -43.83 -3.49 2.81
N LYS A 67 -44.19 -3.01 1.62
CA LYS A 67 -44.08 -1.60 1.24
C LYS A 67 -44.99 -0.68 2.08
N ALA A 68 -46.21 -1.14 2.42
CA ALA A 68 -47.13 -0.41 3.29
C ALA A 68 -46.62 -0.30 4.74
N ARG A 69 -45.88 -1.30 5.24
CA ARG A 69 -45.33 -1.30 6.60
C ARG A 69 -44.05 -0.48 6.77
N LEU A 70 -43.24 -0.32 5.72
CA LEU A 70 -41.92 0.32 5.83
C LEU A 70 -41.93 1.83 5.58
N GLY A 71 -43.05 2.41 5.17
CA GLY A 71 -43.14 3.82 4.79
C GLY A 71 -42.25 4.16 3.58
N ASN A 72 -42.44 5.33 2.97
CA ASN A 72 -41.76 5.74 1.73
C ASN A 72 -40.25 6.01 1.90
N ALA A 73 -39.46 4.99 2.26
CA ALA A 73 -38.02 4.98 2.09
C ALA A 73 -37.69 4.41 0.71
N ASN A 74 -37.03 5.22 -0.12
CA ASN A 74 -36.67 4.92 -1.51
C ASN A 74 -35.97 3.56 -1.66
N LEU A 75 -36.70 2.56 -2.17
CA LEU A 75 -36.14 1.30 -2.67
C LEU A 75 -36.33 1.26 -4.18
N PHE A 76 -35.22 1.37 -4.92
CA PHE A 76 -35.20 1.22 -6.37
C PHE A 76 -35.21 -0.27 -6.75
N ALA A 77 -36.20 -0.69 -7.53
CA ALA A 77 -36.19 -1.97 -8.23
C ALA A 77 -35.60 -1.77 -9.64
N SER A 78 -34.53 -2.48 -9.98
CA SER A 78 -34.02 -2.53 -11.36
C SER A 78 -34.82 -3.57 -12.16
N ARG A 79 -35.62 -3.13 -13.12
CA ARG A 79 -36.17 -4.01 -14.17
C ARG A 79 -35.15 -4.11 -15.31
N SER A 80 -34.74 -5.32 -15.68
CA SER A 80 -34.02 -5.56 -16.94
C SER A 80 -35.03 -5.79 -18.06
N PRO A 81 -34.92 -5.12 -19.23
CA PRO A 81 -35.78 -5.42 -20.37
C PRO A 81 -35.26 -6.63 -21.15
N LEU A 82 -36.19 -7.51 -21.52
CA LEU A 82 -35.99 -8.62 -22.46
C LEU A 82 -35.71 -8.06 -23.87
N THR A 83 -34.62 -8.52 -24.49
CA THR A 83 -34.30 -8.26 -25.91
C THR A 83 -35.16 -9.12 -26.83
N PRO A 84 -35.67 -8.57 -27.96
CA PRO A 84 -36.35 -9.36 -29.00
C PRO A 84 -35.36 -10.06 -29.95
N PRO A 85 -35.79 -11.09 -30.68
CA PRO A 85 -34.93 -11.87 -31.58
C PRO A 85 -34.65 -11.14 -32.90
N VAL A 86 -33.44 -11.30 -33.42
CA VAL A 86 -33.00 -10.85 -34.75
C VAL A 86 -33.21 -11.98 -35.76
N PRO A 87 -33.69 -11.72 -36.99
CA PRO A 87 -33.92 -12.76 -37.99
C PRO A 87 -32.67 -13.11 -38.81
N ASP A 88 -32.69 -14.34 -39.33
CA ASP A 88 -31.73 -14.96 -40.22
C ASP A 88 -31.46 -14.16 -41.50
N ILE A 89 -30.18 -14.04 -41.88
CA ILE A 89 -29.77 -13.57 -43.21
C ILE A 89 -28.75 -14.55 -43.82
N LEU A 90 -29.01 -14.82 -45.10
CA LEU A 90 -28.51 -15.87 -45.96
C LEU A 90 -27.05 -15.73 -46.42
N LEU A 91 -26.45 -16.91 -46.53
CA LEU A 91 -25.41 -17.43 -47.44
C LEU A 91 -25.14 -16.61 -48.73
N PHE A 92 -23.86 -16.47 -49.11
CA PHE A 92 -23.26 -16.71 -50.46
C PHE A 92 -21.71 -16.41 -50.47
N PRO A 93 -20.91 -16.83 -51.49
CA PRO A 93 -19.91 -17.92 -51.37
C PRO A 93 -18.43 -17.45 -51.63
N PRO A 94 -17.43 -18.36 -51.82
CA PRO A 94 -16.01 -18.11 -51.55
C PRO A 94 -15.18 -17.75 -52.80
N PRO A 95 -13.87 -17.42 -52.64
CA PRO A 95 -12.91 -17.61 -53.72
C PRO A 95 -11.92 -18.75 -53.43
N LEU A 96 -11.98 -19.70 -54.36
CA LEU A 96 -10.87 -20.21 -55.18
C LEU A 96 -9.66 -20.86 -54.51
N ALA A 97 -9.51 -22.12 -54.92
CA ALA A 97 -8.34 -22.97 -54.79
C ALA A 97 -7.09 -22.36 -55.47
N THR A 98 -5.94 -22.68 -54.90
CA THR A 98 -4.70 -22.80 -55.67
C THR A 98 -4.02 -24.10 -55.25
N SER A 99 -3.66 -24.86 -56.27
CA SER A 99 -3.17 -26.23 -56.26
C SER A 99 -1.65 -26.28 -56.28
N ALA A 100 -1.13 -27.47 -55.94
CA ALA A 100 0.20 -28.01 -56.21
C ALA A 100 1.38 -27.41 -55.38
N GLN A 101 2.34 -28.19 -54.85
CA GLN A 101 2.93 -29.42 -55.37
C GLN A 101 3.27 -30.43 -54.28
N VAL A 102 3.09 -31.69 -54.65
CA VAL A 102 3.59 -32.90 -53.99
C VAL A 102 5.08 -33.06 -54.31
N TYR A 103 5.92 -33.21 -53.29
CA TYR A 103 7.20 -33.91 -53.43
C TYR A 103 7.15 -35.17 -52.58
N ALA A 104 7.12 -36.31 -53.26
CA ALA A 104 7.38 -37.62 -52.69
C ALA A 104 8.91 -37.81 -52.62
N GLY A 105 9.41 -38.08 -51.41
CA GLY A 105 10.78 -38.50 -51.15
C GLY A 105 10.76 -39.48 -49.98
N GLN A 106 11.12 -40.73 -50.27
CA GLN A 106 11.03 -41.92 -49.43
C GLN A 106 11.95 -41.93 -48.19
N PRO A 107 11.77 -42.89 -47.26
CA PRO A 107 12.14 -42.78 -45.85
C PRO A 107 13.56 -43.29 -45.56
N MET A 108 14.25 -42.61 -44.65
CA MET A 108 15.44 -43.15 -43.96
C MET A 108 15.06 -43.43 -42.51
N GLY A 109 15.12 -44.71 -42.15
CA GLY A 109 14.80 -45.19 -40.80
C GLY A 109 15.79 -44.69 -39.75
N ILE A 110 15.28 -44.46 -38.54
CA ILE A 110 16.07 -44.36 -37.31
C ILE A 110 15.37 -45.21 -36.25
N PRO A 111 16.10 -46.08 -35.53
CA PRO A 111 15.50 -46.98 -34.56
C PRO A 111 15.10 -46.26 -33.27
N SER A 112 13.98 -46.75 -32.75
CA SER A 112 13.44 -46.56 -31.41
C SER A 112 14.53 -46.58 -30.32
N GLY A 113 14.63 -45.46 -29.59
CA GLY A 113 15.28 -45.37 -28.30
C GLY A 113 14.58 -44.30 -27.48
N GLN A 114 13.54 -44.68 -26.72
CA GLN A 114 12.81 -43.80 -25.81
C GLN A 114 13.78 -43.12 -24.82
N LYS A 115 14.06 -41.84 -25.04
CA LYS A 115 14.59 -40.95 -23.99
C LYS A 115 13.49 -39.94 -23.67
N LYS A 116 12.92 -40.06 -22.46
CA LYS A 116 12.06 -39.02 -21.89
C LYS A 116 12.83 -37.69 -21.94
N PRO A 117 12.23 -36.58 -22.41
CA PRO A 117 12.88 -35.29 -22.33
C PRO A 117 13.06 -34.93 -20.85
N PHE A 118 14.31 -34.71 -20.45
CA PHE A 118 14.62 -34.02 -19.20
C PHE A 118 14.13 -32.58 -19.32
N VAL A 119 12.95 -32.30 -18.77
CA VAL A 119 12.51 -30.92 -18.53
C VAL A 119 13.29 -30.41 -17.33
N ILE A 120 14.40 -29.73 -17.60
CA ILE A 120 15.12 -28.98 -16.56
C ILE A 120 14.28 -27.74 -16.26
N HIS A 121 13.55 -27.74 -15.15
CA HIS A 121 12.93 -26.53 -14.63
C HIS A 121 14.02 -25.60 -14.06
N CYS A 122 14.68 -24.85 -14.93
CA CYS A 122 15.54 -23.75 -14.54
C CYS A 122 14.65 -22.62 -14.00
N LYS A 123 14.61 -22.43 -12.68
CA LYS A 123 14.07 -21.20 -12.11
C LYS A 123 15.00 -20.04 -12.50
N THR A 124 14.59 -19.23 -13.47
CA THR A 124 15.31 -18.00 -13.85
C THR A 124 15.40 -17.06 -12.66
N ALA A 125 16.48 -16.28 -12.54
CA ALA A 125 16.70 -15.34 -11.44
C ALA A 125 15.50 -14.40 -11.17
N ASP A 126 14.71 -14.10 -12.21
CA ASP A 126 13.47 -13.30 -12.13
C ASP A 126 12.36 -13.93 -11.29
N GLN A 127 12.33 -15.25 -11.11
CA GLN A 127 11.29 -15.92 -10.31
C GLN A 127 11.49 -15.75 -8.80
N LYS A 128 12.72 -15.49 -8.33
CA LYS A 128 13.00 -15.32 -6.89
C LYS A 128 12.55 -13.96 -6.34
N GLU A 129 12.43 -12.94 -7.18
CA GLU A 129 11.88 -11.62 -6.79
C GLU A 129 10.34 -11.59 -6.83
N SER A 130 9.69 -12.45 -7.61
CA SER A 130 8.23 -12.40 -7.79
C SER A 130 7.43 -12.87 -6.58
N ASP A 131 8.00 -13.74 -5.73
CA ASP A 131 7.26 -14.38 -4.62
C ASP A 131 6.82 -13.41 -3.52
N THR A 132 7.42 -12.22 -3.44
CA THR A 132 7.05 -11.20 -2.44
C THR A 132 6.03 -10.18 -2.93
N SER A 133 5.67 -10.20 -4.21
CA SER A 133 4.77 -9.19 -4.74
C SER A 133 3.31 -9.52 -4.44
N PRO A 134 2.46 -8.54 -4.06
CA PRO A 134 1.04 -8.81 -3.85
C PRO A 134 0.40 -9.42 -5.10
N TYR A 135 0.77 -9.03 -6.31
CA TYR A 135 0.16 -9.57 -7.54
C TYR A 135 0.78 -10.89 -8.04
N ALA A 136 1.62 -11.57 -7.26
CA ALA A 136 2.23 -12.83 -7.66
C ALA A 136 1.21 -13.92 -8.05
N PRO A 137 0.09 -14.12 -7.32
CA PRO A 137 -0.92 -15.11 -7.69
C PRO A 137 -1.56 -14.79 -9.05
N MET A 138 -1.85 -13.51 -9.30
CA MET A 138 -2.43 -13.08 -10.57
C MET A 138 -1.44 -13.22 -11.73
N ALA A 139 -0.15 -12.94 -11.49
CA ALA A 139 0.89 -13.16 -12.49
C ALA A 139 1.08 -14.64 -12.82
N GLN A 140 0.90 -15.53 -11.84
CA GLN A 140 0.91 -16.96 -12.05
C GLN A 140 -0.31 -17.42 -12.87
N GLU A 141 -1.50 -16.91 -12.55
CA GLU A 141 -2.73 -17.17 -13.31
C GLU A 141 -2.58 -16.77 -14.79
N ILE A 142 -2.11 -15.54 -15.04
CA ILE A 142 -1.89 -15.07 -16.42
C ILE A 142 -0.87 -15.95 -17.15
N ARG A 143 0.20 -16.40 -16.48
CA ARG A 143 1.18 -17.30 -17.08
C ARG A 143 0.58 -18.65 -17.45
N GLY A 144 -0.24 -19.24 -16.60
CA GLY A 144 -0.96 -20.48 -16.91
C GLY A 144 -1.85 -20.33 -18.14
N LEU A 145 -2.64 -19.24 -18.19
CA LEU A 145 -3.52 -18.92 -19.31
C LEU A 145 -2.77 -18.69 -20.63
N LEU A 146 -1.53 -18.17 -20.59
CA LEU A 146 -0.67 -18.04 -21.76
C LEU A 146 -0.13 -19.37 -22.25
N GLU A 147 0.28 -20.23 -21.31
CA GLU A 147 0.79 -21.57 -21.61
C GLU A 147 -0.29 -22.45 -22.25
N GLU A 148 -1.49 -22.45 -21.68
CA GLU A 148 -2.67 -23.15 -22.23
C GLU A 148 -3.01 -22.73 -23.66
N ARG A 149 -2.80 -21.45 -24.00
CA ARG A 149 -3.09 -20.91 -25.33
C ARG A 149 -1.90 -20.96 -26.29
N GLY A 150 -0.72 -21.38 -25.84
CA GLY A 150 0.52 -21.32 -26.62
C GLY A 150 0.93 -19.89 -27.00
N TRP A 151 0.58 -18.90 -26.18
CA TRP A 151 0.85 -17.50 -26.48
C TRP A 151 2.18 -17.03 -25.93
N SER A 152 2.92 -16.29 -26.76
CA SER A 152 4.09 -15.56 -26.30
C SER A 152 3.68 -14.30 -25.51
N ARG A 153 4.61 -13.78 -24.69
CA ARG A 153 4.42 -12.48 -24.01
C ARG A 153 4.11 -11.36 -25.00
N ARG A 154 4.74 -11.40 -26.18
CA ARG A 154 4.56 -10.42 -27.26
C ARG A 154 3.13 -10.46 -27.81
N GLU A 155 2.59 -11.66 -27.93
CA GLU A 155 1.24 -11.85 -28.43
C GLU A 155 0.18 -11.36 -27.44
N LEU A 156 0.38 -11.61 -26.13
CA LEU A 156 -0.52 -11.12 -25.08
C LEU A 156 -0.71 -9.60 -25.15
N TRP A 157 0.38 -8.82 -25.18
CA TRP A 157 0.24 -7.36 -25.12
C TRP A 157 -0.30 -6.78 -26.42
N ARG A 158 0.00 -7.39 -27.58
CA ARG A 158 -0.58 -7.02 -28.87
C ARG A 158 -2.10 -7.18 -28.82
N ARG A 159 -2.60 -8.33 -28.33
CA ARG A 159 -4.04 -8.59 -28.18
C ARG A 159 -4.69 -7.71 -27.12
N ALA A 160 -4.03 -7.51 -25.98
CA ALA A 160 -4.51 -6.65 -24.90
C ALA A 160 -4.36 -5.14 -25.19
N ARG A 161 -3.78 -4.75 -26.34
CA ARG A 161 -3.52 -3.34 -26.71
C ARG A 161 -2.76 -2.58 -25.62
N MET A 162 -1.73 -3.22 -25.06
CA MET A 162 -0.93 -2.69 -23.95
C MET A 162 0.50 -2.36 -24.39
N PRO A 163 1.19 -1.38 -23.79
CA PRO A 163 2.61 -1.16 -24.06
C PRO A 163 3.46 -2.38 -23.66
N GLU A 164 4.43 -2.75 -24.48
CA GLU A 164 5.30 -3.93 -24.29
C GLU A 164 5.95 -3.97 -22.89
N GLY A 165 6.44 -2.82 -22.39
CA GLY A 165 7.05 -2.72 -21.07
C GLY A 165 6.11 -3.03 -19.89
N SER A 166 4.78 -2.94 -20.09
CA SER A 166 3.81 -3.26 -19.04
C SER A 166 3.69 -4.78 -18.84
N CYS A 167 3.81 -5.57 -19.91
CA CYS A 167 3.64 -7.03 -19.85
C CYS A 167 4.68 -7.69 -18.93
N GLY A 168 5.94 -7.25 -19.01
CA GLY A 168 7.00 -7.73 -18.12
C GLY A 168 6.69 -7.49 -16.64
N MET A 169 6.21 -6.29 -16.29
CA MET A 169 5.85 -5.95 -14.90
C MET A 169 4.66 -6.76 -14.37
N ILE A 170 3.72 -7.08 -15.24
CA ILE A 170 2.51 -7.86 -14.91
C ILE A 170 2.88 -9.32 -14.68
N LEU A 171 3.62 -9.91 -15.62
CA LEU A 171 4.03 -11.32 -15.53
C LEU A 171 5.08 -11.56 -14.44
N SER A 172 5.81 -10.53 -14.02
CA SER A 172 6.66 -10.59 -12.82
C SER A 172 5.89 -10.34 -11.52
N GLY A 173 4.60 -10.03 -11.60
CA GLY A 173 3.75 -9.69 -10.47
C GLY A 173 4.06 -8.34 -9.82
N ARG A 174 4.98 -7.52 -10.35
CA ARG A 174 5.41 -6.26 -9.70
C ARG A 174 4.30 -5.22 -9.69
N TRP A 175 3.54 -5.13 -10.78
CA TRP A 175 2.52 -4.11 -10.94
C TRP A 175 1.52 -4.48 -12.03
N LEU A 176 0.23 -4.30 -11.74
CA LEU A 176 -0.83 -4.35 -12.75
C LEU A 176 -1.80 -3.20 -12.52
N ALA A 177 -1.74 -2.19 -13.39
CA ALA A 177 -2.68 -1.08 -13.34
C ALA A 177 -4.11 -1.57 -13.62
N ARG A 178 -5.07 -1.13 -12.81
CA ARG A 178 -6.49 -1.50 -12.93
C ARG A 178 -7.09 -1.20 -14.31
N LYS A 179 -6.61 -0.14 -14.98
CA LYS A 179 -7.04 0.24 -16.33
C LYS A 179 -6.78 -0.85 -17.39
N TRP A 180 -5.88 -1.79 -17.12
CA TRP A 180 -5.54 -2.87 -18.04
C TRP A 180 -6.31 -4.17 -17.80
N TRP A 181 -7.09 -4.26 -16.72
CA TRP A 181 -7.77 -5.50 -16.34
C TRP A 181 -8.79 -5.94 -17.38
N GLY A 182 -9.60 -5.01 -17.89
CA GLY A 182 -10.58 -5.29 -18.94
C GLY A 182 -9.91 -5.80 -20.21
N ASN A 183 -8.91 -5.08 -20.73
CA ASN A 183 -8.22 -5.49 -21.95
C ASN A 183 -7.50 -6.83 -21.82
N LEU A 184 -6.90 -7.13 -20.65
CA LEU A 184 -6.27 -8.42 -20.42
C LEU A 184 -7.30 -9.54 -20.36
N ALA A 185 -8.42 -9.31 -19.68
CA ALA A 185 -9.48 -10.30 -19.61
C ALA A 185 -10.06 -10.57 -21.00
N GLU A 186 -10.41 -9.52 -21.74
CA GLU A 186 -10.92 -9.62 -23.11
C GLU A 186 -9.91 -10.32 -24.04
N ALA A 187 -8.63 -9.93 -23.99
CA ALA A 187 -7.58 -10.58 -24.77
C ALA A 187 -7.44 -12.06 -24.44
N LEU A 188 -7.66 -12.47 -23.19
CA LEU A 188 -7.62 -13.86 -22.76
C LEU A 188 -8.97 -14.58 -22.97
N GLY A 189 -10.00 -13.93 -23.52
CA GLY A 189 -11.33 -14.54 -23.67
C GLY A 189 -12.05 -14.78 -22.35
N LEU A 190 -11.77 -13.95 -21.34
CA LEU A 190 -12.38 -13.97 -20.02
C LEU A 190 -13.39 -12.82 -19.89
N THR A 191 -14.27 -12.88 -18.89
CA THR A 191 -15.20 -11.79 -18.61
C THR A 191 -14.42 -10.53 -18.20
N PRO A 192 -14.86 -9.31 -18.61
CA PRO A 192 -14.12 -8.07 -18.32
C PRO A 192 -13.80 -7.81 -16.83
N ASP A 193 -14.57 -8.42 -15.93
CA ASP A 193 -14.45 -8.33 -14.48
C ASP A 193 -13.62 -9.46 -13.84
N TYR A 194 -13.18 -10.46 -14.61
CA TYR A 194 -12.47 -11.64 -14.12
C TYR A 194 -11.30 -11.28 -13.18
N PHE A 195 -10.39 -10.41 -13.62
CA PHE A 195 -9.24 -10.01 -12.81
C PHE A 195 -9.63 -9.15 -11.60
N ALA A 196 -10.79 -8.48 -11.63
CA ALA A 196 -11.31 -7.77 -10.47
C ALA A 196 -11.84 -8.73 -9.40
N VAL A 197 -12.59 -9.75 -9.83
CA VAL A 197 -13.07 -10.83 -8.96
C VAL A 197 -11.89 -11.62 -8.40
N PHE A 198 -10.92 -11.98 -9.25
CA PHE A 198 -9.68 -12.64 -8.86
C PHE A 198 -8.92 -11.83 -7.80
N ALA A 199 -8.72 -10.54 -8.04
CA ALA A 199 -8.04 -9.66 -7.09
C ALA A 199 -8.79 -9.50 -5.76
N LYS A 200 -10.12 -9.56 -5.77
CA LYS A 200 -10.94 -9.56 -4.55
C LYS A 200 -10.79 -10.88 -3.79
N ARG A 201 -10.88 -12.02 -4.48
CA ARG A 201 -10.75 -13.39 -3.93
C ARG A 201 -9.40 -13.62 -3.25
N HIS A 202 -8.34 -13.12 -3.86
CA HIS A 202 -6.97 -13.24 -3.34
C HIS A 202 -6.56 -12.07 -2.44
N GLU A 203 -7.50 -11.20 -2.06
CA GLU A 203 -7.23 -9.99 -1.27
C GLU A 203 -6.13 -9.09 -1.87
N LEU A 204 -5.86 -9.17 -3.18
CA LEU A 204 -4.82 -8.38 -3.87
C LEU A 204 -5.16 -6.88 -3.89
N LEU A 205 -6.45 -6.57 -3.82
CA LEU A 205 -6.97 -5.21 -3.67
C LEU A 205 -6.86 -4.65 -2.25
N SER A 206 -6.42 -5.46 -1.27
CA SER A 206 -6.07 -4.96 0.07
C SER A 206 -4.78 -4.12 0.06
N GLY A 207 -4.01 -4.17 -1.04
CA GLY A 207 -2.92 -3.26 -1.37
C GLY A 207 -3.44 -1.85 -1.64
N ARG A 208 -3.11 -0.92 -0.74
CA ARG A 208 -3.76 0.39 -0.58
C ARG A 208 -3.92 1.19 -1.87
N SER A 209 -5.15 1.26 -2.38
CA SER A 209 -5.64 2.46 -3.06
C SER A 209 -5.27 3.70 -2.23
N PRO A 210 -5.03 4.88 -2.81
CA PRO A 210 -4.92 6.13 -2.05
C PRO A 210 -6.09 6.35 -1.06
N SER A 211 -7.24 5.67 -1.23
CA SER A 211 -8.37 5.61 -0.28
C SER A 211 -8.21 4.70 0.94
N SER A 212 -7.17 3.87 0.99
CA SER A 212 -6.88 2.91 2.05
C SER A 212 -5.81 3.40 3.03
N TYR A 213 -5.23 4.58 2.81
CA TYR A 213 -4.54 5.26 3.91
C TYR A 213 -5.57 5.59 4.99
N PRO A 214 -5.22 5.45 6.28
CA PRO A 214 -6.07 5.92 7.36
C PRO A 214 -6.54 7.34 7.01
N ARG A 215 -7.85 7.55 6.87
CA ARG A 215 -8.51 8.85 6.64
C ARG A 215 -7.75 10.02 7.30
N PRO A 216 -7.30 9.88 8.55
CA PRO A 216 -6.56 10.93 9.22
C PRO A 216 -5.26 11.46 8.55
N PHE A 217 -4.53 10.67 7.75
CA PHE A 217 -3.38 11.23 7.00
C PHE A 217 -3.80 12.20 5.90
N ARG A 218 -5.00 12.00 5.35
CA ARG A 218 -5.58 12.92 4.36
C ARG A 218 -5.99 14.23 5.01
N GLU A 219 -6.44 14.19 6.26
CA GLU A 219 -6.80 15.41 7.01
C GLU A 219 -5.56 16.28 7.28
N VAL A 220 -4.43 15.67 7.68
CA VAL A 220 -3.16 16.37 7.83
C VAL A 220 -2.68 16.94 6.50
N GLY A 221 -2.70 16.13 5.43
CA GLY A 221 -2.33 16.57 4.09
C GLY A 221 -3.19 17.73 3.57
N ALA A 222 -4.51 17.65 3.78
CA ALA A 222 -5.45 18.71 3.44
C ALA A 222 -5.24 19.97 4.27
N ALA A 223 -4.90 19.85 5.55
CA ALA A 223 -4.58 20.99 6.41
C ALA A 223 -3.30 21.70 5.94
N ILE A 224 -2.27 20.94 5.54
CA ILE A 224 -1.04 21.49 4.94
C ILE A 224 -1.35 22.21 3.63
N ALA A 225 -2.12 21.57 2.74
CA ALA A 225 -2.48 22.16 1.45
C ALA A 225 -3.27 23.47 1.61
N ARG A 226 -4.20 23.52 2.56
CA ARG A 226 -4.98 24.71 2.90
C ARG A 226 -4.07 25.83 3.40
N ARG A 227 -3.23 25.55 4.40
CA ARG A 227 -2.34 26.53 5.00
C ARG A 227 -1.28 27.05 4.03
N ARG A 228 -0.80 26.20 3.12
CA ARG A 228 0.07 26.60 2.01
C ARG A 228 -0.64 27.59 1.08
N LYS A 229 -1.88 27.29 0.67
CA LYS A 229 -2.69 28.18 -0.19
C LYS A 229 -2.99 29.52 0.48
N GLU A 230 -3.29 29.52 1.78
CA GLU A 230 -3.47 30.77 2.57
C GLU A 230 -2.23 31.66 2.58
N ARG A 231 -1.02 31.07 2.44
CA ARG A 231 0.24 31.81 2.31
C ARG A 231 0.61 32.19 0.88
N GLY A 232 -0.23 31.88 -0.11
CA GLY A 232 0.05 32.16 -1.52
C GLY A 232 1.21 31.34 -2.10
N LEU A 233 1.59 30.23 -1.48
CA LEU A 233 2.71 29.39 -1.92
C LEU A 233 2.24 28.30 -2.89
N THR A 234 2.97 28.05 -3.96
CA THR A 234 2.86 26.83 -4.78
C THR A 234 3.52 25.64 -4.07
N GLN A 235 3.21 24.42 -4.51
CA GLN A 235 3.88 23.21 -3.98
C GLN A 235 5.40 23.24 -4.25
N MET A 236 5.80 23.80 -5.38
CA MET A 236 7.21 23.95 -5.77
C MET A 236 7.94 24.93 -4.84
N GLU A 237 7.34 26.09 -4.52
CA GLU A 237 7.93 27.06 -3.60
C GLU A 237 8.02 26.52 -2.17
N LEU A 238 6.98 25.85 -1.69
CA LEU A 238 7.03 25.17 -0.39
C LEU A 238 8.15 24.13 -0.37
N GLY A 239 8.29 23.34 -1.44
CA GLY A 239 9.37 22.36 -1.59
C GLY A 239 10.76 23.01 -1.56
N ARG A 240 10.95 24.10 -2.31
CA ARG A 240 12.20 24.87 -2.34
C ARG A 240 12.56 25.42 -0.96
N GLN A 241 11.61 26.08 -0.28
CA GLN A 241 11.84 26.65 1.05
C GLN A 241 12.12 25.58 2.09
N SER A 242 11.47 24.41 1.99
CA SER A 242 11.63 23.30 2.93
C SER A 242 12.77 22.35 2.59
N GLY A 243 13.44 22.50 1.45
CA GLY A 243 14.39 21.49 0.97
C GLY A 243 13.76 20.12 0.70
N ILE A 244 12.45 20.07 0.44
CA ILE A 244 11.68 18.84 0.15
C ILE A 244 11.31 18.84 -1.34
N GLY A 245 11.48 17.71 -2.02
CA GLY A 245 11.11 17.60 -3.44
C GLY A 245 9.61 17.84 -3.67
N ASN A 246 9.26 18.53 -4.76
CA ASN A 246 7.86 18.86 -5.12
C ASN A 246 6.93 17.63 -5.15
N THR A 247 7.40 16.51 -5.73
CA THR A 247 6.64 15.24 -5.74
C THR A 247 6.30 14.75 -4.34
N TYR A 248 7.21 14.96 -3.38
CA TYR A 248 6.99 14.58 -1.99
C TYR A 248 5.97 15.49 -1.31
N ILE A 249 5.97 16.80 -1.60
CA ILE A 249 4.92 17.74 -1.15
C ILE A 249 3.55 17.31 -1.68
N SER A 250 3.45 17.00 -2.98
CA SER A 250 2.20 16.49 -3.57
C SER A 250 1.71 15.22 -2.89
N HIS A 251 2.61 14.28 -2.62
CA HIS A 251 2.28 13.05 -1.89
C HIS A 251 1.87 13.29 -0.44
N LEU A 252 2.51 14.24 0.24
CA LEU A 252 2.17 14.64 1.61
C LEU A 252 0.78 15.27 1.67
N GLU A 253 0.47 16.19 0.76
CA GLU A 253 -0.86 16.83 0.66
C GLU A 253 -1.96 15.82 0.32
N ALA A 254 -1.63 14.80 -0.47
CA ALA A 254 -2.54 13.67 -0.75
C ALA A 254 -2.66 12.67 0.40
N GLY A 255 -1.94 12.86 1.51
CA GLY A 255 -1.93 11.95 2.67
C GLY A 255 -1.26 10.60 2.41
N ARG A 256 -0.38 10.51 1.39
CA ARG A 256 0.29 9.26 0.99
C ARG A 256 1.57 8.98 1.76
N VAL A 257 2.26 10.02 2.24
CA VAL A 257 3.58 9.90 2.89
C VAL A 257 3.64 10.82 4.10
N SER A 258 4.25 10.38 5.20
CA SER A 258 4.38 11.17 6.44
C SER A 258 5.74 10.97 7.11
N GLY A 259 6.74 11.72 6.66
CA GLY A 259 8.00 11.84 7.40
C GLY A 259 7.85 12.89 8.51
N LEU A 260 7.96 12.50 9.78
CA LEU A 260 7.90 13.45 10.93
C LEU A 260 8.91 14.60 10.81
N ARG A 261 10.08 14.33 10.23
CA ARG A 261 11.08 15.37 9.94
C ARG A 261 10.55 16.39 8.93
N CYS A 262 9.91 15.92 7.87
CA CYS A 262 9.37 16.76 6.80
C CYS A 262 8.22 17.63 7.32
N LEU A 263 7.36 17.07 8.17
CA LEU A 263 6.27 17.82 8.82
C LEU A 263 6.81 19.00 9.63
N ARG A 264 7.88 18.80 10.41
CA ARG A 264 8.48 19.88 11.20
C ARG A 264 9.04 21.03 10.36
N MET A 265 9.67 20.71 9.23
CA MET A 265 10.18 21.74 8.30
C MET A 265 9.05 22.52 7.64
N ILE A 266 7.96 21.83 7.29
CA ILE A 266 6.77 22.45 6.70
C ILE A 266 6.01 23.30 7.72
N GLU A 267 5.90 22.86 8.97
CA GLU A 267 5.27 23.64 10.06
C GLU A 267 5.95 24.99 10.24
N GLU A 268 7.29 25.01 10.23
CA GLU A 268 8.09 26.23 10.33
C GLU A 268 7.78 27.21 9.19
N ILE A 269 7.81 26.73 7.94
CA ILE A 269 7.54 27.56 6.75
C ILE A 269 6.09 28.01 6.65
N LEU A 270 5.16 27.21 7.18
CA LEU A 270 3.73 27.55 7.22
C LEU A 270 3.34 28.35 8.46
N GLY A 271 4.31 28.68 9.34
CA GLY A 271 4.09 29.37 10.62
C GLY A 271 3.00 28.72 11.44
N VAL A 272 3.06 27.39 11.51
CA VAL A 272 2.24 26.55 12.35
C VAL A 272 3.05 26.19 13.58
N GLU A 273 2.41 26.09 14.74
CA GLU A 273 3.08 25.63 15.98
C GLU A 273 3.89 24.35 15.70
N ARG A 274 5.16 24.37 16.10
CA ARG A 274 6.08 23.26 15.88
C ARG A 274 5.53 21.99 16.53
N GLY A 275 5.45 20.93 15.73
CA GLY A 275 4.92 19.64 16.11
C GLY A 275 3.40 19.52 16.03
N ARG A 276 2.62 20.51 15.58
CA ARG A 276 1.15 20.39 15.47
C ARG A 276 0.71 19.22 14.57
N TYR A 277 1.22 19.16 13.35
CA TYR A 277 0.93 18.07 12.41
C TYR A 277 1.61 16.77 12.85
N SER A 278 2.79 16.86 13.46
CA SER A 278 3.48 15.69 14.03
C SER A 278 2.65 15.04 15.15
N LYS A 279 2.19 15.81 16.13
CA LYS A 279 1.28 15.38 17.22
C LYS A 279 -0.04 14.84 16.66
N GLN A 280 -0.55 15.42 15.57
CA GLN A 280 -1.75 14.92 14.91
C GLN A 280 -1.48 13.55 14.28
N VAL A 281 -0.41 13.41 13.50
CA VAL A 281 0.03 12.12 12.94
C VAL A 281 0.30 11.09 14.04
N ASP A 282 0.94 11.48 15.15
CA ASP A 282 1.21 10.57 16.26
C ASP A 282 -0.08 10.13 16.95
N ARG A 283 -1.08 11.02 17.13
CA ARG A 283 -2.41 10.64 17.63
C ARG A 283 -3.11 9.67 16.69
N ILE A 284 -3.07 9.96 15.39
CA ILE A 284 -3.66 9.15 14.32
C ILE A 284 -3.07 7.75 14.32
N LEU A 285 -1.74 7.70 14.37
CA LEU A 285 -0.99 6.47 14.42
C LEU A 285 -1.36 5.74 15.72
N SER A 286 -1.26 6.38 16.88
CA SER A 286 -1.54 5.76 18.18
C SER A 286 -3.00 5.28 18.36
N ALA A 287 -3.97 5.92 17.68
CA ALA A 287 -5.39 5.57 17.74
C ALA A 287 -5.80 4.43 16.79
N GLY A 288 -4.99 4.07 15.80
CA GLY A 288 -5.35 3.04 14.83
C GLY A 288 -5.11 1.62 15.37
N PRO A 289 -6.12 0.71 15.43
CA PRO A 289 -5.93 -0.68 15.88
C PRO A 289 -4.90 -1.43 15.01
N SER A 290 -4.78 -1.04 13.73
CA SER A 290 -3.75 -1.60 12.83
C SER A 290 -2.36 -1.01 13.02
N PHE A 291 -2.19 0.21 13.57
CA PHE A 291 -0.89 0.74 13.93
C PHE A 291 -0.47 0.30 15.32
N GLN A 292 -1.39 0.19 16.29
CA GLN A 292 -1.13 -0.52 17.54
C GLN A 292 -0.66 -1.95 17.24
N ARG A 293 -1.38 -2.69 16.38
CA ARG A 293 -0.97 -4.05 15.94
C ARG A 293 0.29 -4.06 15.09
N ARG A 294 0.57 -3.03 14.29
CA ARG A 294 1.79 -2.95 13.44
C ARG A 294 3.00 -2.44 14.20
N LEU A 295 2.85 -1.53 15.16
CA LEU A 295 3.84 -1.20 16.19
C LEU A 295 4.04 -2.37 17.13
N GLU A 296 3.01 -3.13 17.44
CA GLU A 296 3.13 -4.33 18.26
C GLU A 296 3.83 -5.43 17.45
N ILE A 297 3.52 -5.62 16.17
CA ILE A 297 4.27 -6.51 15.28
C ILE A 297 5.70 -5.98 15.08
N LEU A 298 5.90 -4.67 14.91
CA LEU A 298 7.22 -4.07 14.78
C LEU A 298 7.97 -4.08 16.10
N ARG A 299 7.36 -3.95 17.27
CA ARG A 299 7.99 -4.07 18.60
C ARG A 299 8.24 -5.54 18.95
N ARG A 300 7.33 -6.45 18.57
CA ARG A 300 7.50 -7.92 18.66
C ARG A 300 8.57 -8.42 17.67
N ARG A 301 8.74 -7.78 16.49
CA ARG A 301 9.78 -8.09 15.48
C ARG A 301 11.12 -7.38 15.74
N GLN A 302 11.12 -6.08 16.02
CA GLN A 302 12.29 -5.27 16.46
C GLN A 302 12.84 -5.79 17.79
N GLY A 303 11.97 -6.39 18.62
CA GLY A 303 12.34 -6.96 19.90
C GLY A 303 13.17 -8.24 19.85
N ARG A 304 13.44 -8.88 18.70
CA ARG A 304 14.06 -10.22 18.76
C ARG A 304 15.29 -10.55 17.91
N ARG A 305 15.81 -9.70 17.02
CA ARG A 305 17.08 -10.07 16.34
C ARG A 305 18.20 -9.05 16.31
N TYR A 306 17.97 -7.79 15.94
CA TYR A 306 19.08 -6.81 15.94
C TYR A 306 18.72 -5.48 16.59
N GLY A 307 17.50 -5.30 17.14
CA GLY A 307 17.10 -4.05 17.79
C GLY A 307 17.99 -3.64 18.97
N ARG A 308 18.43 -4.60 19.80
CA ARG A 308 19.39 -4.35 20.88
C ARG A 308 20.76 -3.91 20.36
N LEU A 309 21.15 -4.40 19.19
CA LEU A 309 22.40 -4.03 18.54
C LEU A 309 22.31 -2.65 17.88
N GLY A 310 21.21 -2.38 17.19
CA GLY A 310 20.90 -1.07 16.62
C GLY A 310 20.86 0.02 17.69
N ALA A 311 20.16 -0.23 18.80
CA ALA A 311 20.13 0.67 19.96
C ALA A 311 21.52 0.90 20.57
N LEU A 312 22.35 -0.15 20.70
CA LEU A 312 23.72 0.00 21.19
C LEU A 312 24.58 0.87 20.26
N VAL A 313 24.44 0.70 18.93
CA VAL A 313 25.16 1.51 17.96
C VAL A 313 24.69 2.95 17.98
N GLU A 314 23.38 3.19 18.10
CA GLU A 314 22.80 4.52 18.26
C GLU A 314 23.31 5.21 19.53
N GLU A 315 23.28 4.52 20.68
CA GLU A 315 23.80 5.02 21.96
C GLU A 315 25.29 5.38 21.89
N MET A 316 26.10 4.50 21.30
CA MET A 316 27.54 4.73 21.11
C MET A 316 27.84 5.86 20.14
N ARG A 317 26.95 6.12 19.19
CA ARG A 317 27.02 7.24 18.26
C ARG A 317 26.67 8.56 18.96
N ILE A 318 25.56 8.58 19.69
CA ILE A 318 25.08 9.77 20.43
C ILE A 318 26.09 10.19 21.50
N SER A 319 26.67 9.23 22.25
CA SER A 319 27.70 9.53 23.26
C SER A 319 28.99 10.14 22.71
N ARG A 320 29.20 10.10 21.39
CA ARG A 320 30.30 10.75 20.69
C ARG A 320 29.90 11.99 19.90
N ASP A 321 28.65 12.44 20.06
CA ASP A 321 28.04 13.52 19.28
C ASP A 321 28.19 13.35 17.76
N TRP A 322 28.02 12.11 17.29
CA TRP A 322 28.11 11.81 15.86
C TRP A 322 26.73 11.81 15.22
N SER A 323 26.58 12.47 14.07
CA SER A 323 25.43 12.22 13.22
C SER A 323 25.54 10.83 12.55
N ARG A 324 24.43 10.30 12.02
CA ARG A 324 24.47 9.07 11.20
C ARG A 324 25.39 9.20 9.99
N THR A 325 25.50 10.41 9.44
CA THR A 325 26.42 10.71 8.34
C THR A 325 27.88 10.59 8.81
N ASP A 326 28.19 11.12 9.99
CA ASP A 326 29.54 11.09 10.57
C ASP A 326 30.01 9.67 10.89
N LEU A 327 29.12 8.85 11.44
CA LEU A 327 29.40 7.44 11.66
C LEU A 327 29.54 6.69 10.33
N GLY A 328 28.67 6.97 9.35
CA GLY A 328 28.76 6.39 8.00
C GLY A 328 30.11 6.63 7.35
N ARG A 329 30.62 7.87 7.38
CA ARG A 329 31.96 8.23 6.87
C ARG A 329 33.08 7.46 7.58
N ARG A 330 33.03 7.37 8.91
CA ARG A 330 34.03 6.63 9.72
C ARG A 330 34.03 5.13 9.47
N VAL A 331 32.85 4.56 9.23
CA VAL A 331 32.67 3.12 8.97
C VAL A 331 32.96 2.77 7.50
N GLY A 332 32.84 3.75 6.60
CA GLY A 332 32.94 3.58 5.15
C GLY A 332 31.66 3.03 4.53
N CYS A 333 30.49 3.46 5.01
CA CYS A 333 29.19 3.08 4.47
C CYS A 333 28.21 4.26 4.40
N PRO A 334 27.18 4.20 3.52
CA PRO A 334 26.18 5.25 3.44
C PRO A 334 25.41 5.46 4.75
N ARG A 335 24.92 6.68 4.95
CA ARG A 335 24.05 7.06 6.08
C ARG A 335 22.82 6.13 6.20
N SER A 336 22.26 5.68 5.08
CA SER A 336 21.10 4.77 5.08
C SER A 336 21.42 3.44 5.76
N VAL A 337 22.61 2.88 5.53
CA VAL A 337 23.06 1.63 6.16
C VAL A 337 23.16 1.76 7.68
N ILE A 338 23.64 2.91 8.17
CA ILE A 338 23.63 3.21 9.61
C ILE A 338 22.19 3.34 10.13
N GLY A 339 21.31 4.00 9.37
CA GLY A 339 19.89 4.10 9.71
C GLY A 339 19.20 2.74 9.81
N ASP A 340 19.42 1.87 8.83
CA ASP A 340 18.88 0.51 8.79
C ASP A 340 19.38 -0.32 9.98
N LEU A 341 20.68 -0.24 10.28
CA LEU A 341 21.28 -0.86 11.45
C LEU A 341 20.62 -0.39 12.76
N GLU A 342 20.48 0.92 12.95
CA GLU A 342 19.84 1.49 14.15
C GLU A 342 18.37 1.07 14.26
N MET A 343 17.67 0.92 13.13
CA MET A 343 16.31 0.39 13.07
C MET A 343 16.22 -1.13 13.31
N GLY A 344 17.35 -1.81 13.55
CA GLY A 344 17.41 -3.25 13.80
C GLY A 344 17.26 -4.10 12.54
N VAL A 345 17.46 -3.52 11.36
CA VAL A 345 17.66 -4.28 10.12
C VAL A 345 19.04 -4.92 10.20
N SER A 346 19.13 -6.23 9.93
CA SER A 346 20.41 -6.95 9.95
C SER A 346 21.37 -6.29 8.96
N PRO A 347 22.46 -5.65 9.41
CA PRO A 347 23.41 -5.12 8.47
C PRO A 347 24.25 -6.27 7.89
N HIS A 348 25.00 -5.95 6.84
CA HIS A 348 26.02 -6.85 6.33
C HIS A 348 27.11 -7.06 7.39
N PHE A 349 27.50 -8.30 7.68
CA PHE A 349 28.48 -8.61 8.75
C PHE A 349 29.84 -7.94 8.56
N ASP A 350 30.14 -7.55 7.34
CA ASP A 350 31.38 -6.89 6.99
C ASP A 350 31.52 -5.50 7.62
N ILE A 351 30.43 -4.86 8.06
CA ILE A 351 30.53 -3.54 8.71
C ILE A 351 31.05 -3.63 10.15
N TRP A 352 31.04 -4.82 10.78
CA TRP A 352 31.39 -4.96 12.20
C TRP A 352 32.83 -4.52 12.52
N PRO A 353 33.87 -4.96 11.79
CA PRO A 353 35.24 -4.50 12.06
C PRO A 353 35.41 -2.99 11.88
N SER A 354 34.66 -2.38 10.96
CA SER A 354 34.67 -0.93 10.78
C SER A 354 33.96 -0.19 11.91
N LEU A 355 32.83 -0.69 12.41
CA LEU A 355 32.18 -0.14 13.60
C LEU A 355 33.05 -0.30 14.85
N GLU A 356 33.74 -1.43 15.01
CA GLU A 356 34.65 -1.66 16.13
C GLU A 356 35.82 -0.67 16.13
N ARG A 357 36.43 -0.45 14.96
CA ARG A 357 37.46 0.57 14.79
C ARG A 357 36.93 1.97 15.05
N ALA A 358 35.79 2.34 14.45
CA ALA A 358 35.18 3.65 14.63
C ALA A 358 34.93 3.94 16.11
N PHE A 359 34.43 2.96 16.87
CA PHE A 359 34.12 3.16 18.28
C PHE A 359 35.23 2.78 19.26
N ASN A 360 36.45 2.53 18.78
CA ASN A 360 37.59 2.06 19.57
C ASN A 360 37.24 0.88 20.49
N LYS A 361 36.58 -0.14 19.92
CA LYS A 361 36.23 -1.38 20.62
C LYS A 361 37.17 -2.51 20.19
N LYS A 362 37.47 -3.41 21.12
CA LYS A 362 38.27 -4.62 20.84
C LYS A 362 37.63 -5.42 19.70
N PRO A 363 38.41 -6.01 18.78
CA PRO A 363 37.89 -6.87 17.73
C PRO A 363 36.92 -7.94 18.26
N GLY A 364 35.81 -8.13 17.56
CA GLY A 364 34.72 -9.03 17.92
C GLY A 364 33.81 -8.53 19.06
N PHE A 365 33.90 -7.27 19.49
CA PHE A 365 33.00 -6.69 20.49
C PHE A 365 31.52 -6.85 20.10
N PHE A 366 31.14 -6.48 18.87
CA PHE A 366 29.74 -6.62 18.44
C PHE A 366 29.36 -8.09 18.26
N ARG A 367 30.28 -8.92 17.75
CA ARG A 367 30.06 -10.38 17.63
C ARG A 367 29.81 -11.04 18.99
N ARG A 368 30.59 -10.70 20.01
CA ARG A 368 30.40 -11.22 21.38
C ARG A 368 29.05 -10.77 21.96
N ARG A 369 28.62 -9.54 21.70
CA ARG A 369 27.29 -9.04 22.11
C ARG A 369 26.17 -9.79 21.40
N VAL A 370 26.28 -10.00 20.10
CA VAL A 370 25.32 -10.78 19.29
C VAL A 370 25.21 -12.22 19.83
N ARG A 371 26.33 -12.91 20.06
CA ARG A 371 26.36 -14.25 20.67
C ARG A 371 25.74 -14.27 22.06
N ARG A 372 26.11 -13.32 22.93
CA ARG A 372 25.55 -13.21 24.30
C ARG A 372 24.04 -13.00 24.30
N TRP A 373 23.50 -12.33 23.28
CA TRP A 373 22.06 -12.10 23.15
C TRP A 373 21.31 -13.26 22.47
N GLY A 374 21.97 -14.40 22.21
CA GLY A 374 21.36 -15.56 21.57
C GLY A 374 20.92 -15.28 20.13
N LEU A 375 21.52 -14.27 19.49
CA LEU A 375 21.21 -13.91 18.12
C LEU A 375 21.93 -14.88 17.19
N PRO A 376 21.26 -15.44 16.17
CA PRO A 376 21.91 -16.36 15.25
C PRO A 376 23.06 -15.63 14.57
N SER A 377 24.30 -16.04 14.89
CA SER A 377 25.43 -15.77 14.02
C SER A 377 25.12 -16.49 12.72
N THR A 378 24.62 -15.78 11.71
CA THR A 378 24.20 -16.44 10.48
C THR A 378 25.35 -17.28 9.95
N ARG A 379 25.05 -18.50 9.54
CA ARG A 379 25.92 -19.59 9.06
C ARG A 379 26.87 -19.23 7.89
N VAL A 380 26.88 -17.98 7.44
CA VAL A 380 27.73 -17.42 6.37
C VAL A 380 29.21 -17.37 6.80
N GLU A 381 29.54 -17.64 8.06
CA GLU A 381 30.90 -17.63 8.59
C GLU A 381 31.87 -18.61 7.89
N SER A 382 31.38 -19.68 7.23
CA SER A 382 32.27 -20.63 6.51
C SER A 382 32.44 -20.36 5.00
N GLU A 383 31.53 -19.64 4.34
CA GLU A 383 31.57 -19.42 2.87
C GLU A 383 31.96 -17.99 2.46
N GLY A 384 31.73 -16.99 3.32
CA GLY A 384 31.94 -15.58 2.98
C GLY A 384 33.41 -15.12 2.91
N GLN A 385 34.34 -15.83 3.53
CA GLN A 385 35.75 -15.40 3.58
C GLN A 385 36.53 -15.63 2.28
N ARG A 386 36.06 -16.47 1.35
CA ARG A 386 36.81 -16.78 0.12
C ARG A 386 36.45 -15.92 -1.10
N ARG A 387 35.40 -15.10 -1.05
CA ARG A 387 34.97 -14.28 -2.20
C ARG A 387 34.32 -12.98 -1.74
N GLN A 388 35.05 -11.85 -1.61
CA GLN A 388 34.46 -10.48 -1.72
C GLN A 388 35.37 -9.21 -1.54
N PRO A 389 36.59 -9.09 -2.08
CA PRO A 389 37.25 -7.77 -2.12
C PRO A 389 36.54 -6.75 -3.05
N ALA A 390 35.82 -7.20 -4.09
CA ALA A 390 35.29 -6.31 -5.15
C ALA A 390 34.11 -5.39 -4.72
N ARG A 391 33.26 -5.81 -3.76
CA ARG A 391 32.09 -5.01 -3.34
C ARG A 391 32.47 -3.79 -2.49
N TRP A 392 33.56 -3.88 -1.73
CA TRP A 392 34.08 -2.80 -0.89
C TRP A 392 34.65 -1.63 -1.69
N GLY A 393 35.26 -1.90 -2.84
CA GLY A 393 35.75 -0.85 -3.74
C GLY A 393 34.63 0.04 -4.29
N ARG A 394 33.39 -0.46 -4.38
CA ARG A 394 32.24 0.34 -4.83
C ARG A 394 31.72 1.26 -3.71
N TRP A 395 31.57 0.76 -2.49
CA TRP A 395 31.08 1.56 -1.37
C TRP A 395 32.08 2.61 -0.89
N ARG A 396 33.40 2.33 -0.93
CA ARG A 396 34.42 3.35 -0.62
C ARG A 396 34.39 4.52 -1.60
N ARG A 397 34.23 4.25 -2.90
CA ARG A 397 34.10 5.31 -3.92
C ARG A 397 32.87 6.18 -3.66
N LEU A 398 31.70 5.56 -3.44
CA LEU A 398 30.45 6.25 -3.13
C LEU A 398 30.40 6.98 -1.77
N ALA A 399 31.39 6.78 -0.90
CA ALA A 399 31.49 7.49 0.38
C ALA A 399 32.58 8.57 0.38
N GLN A 400 33.45 8.57 -0.64
CA GLN A 400 34.44 9.62 -0.91
C GLN A 400 33.86 10.71 -1.84
N GLU A 401 32.95 10.31 -2.73
CA GLU A 401 31.96 11.18 -3.39
C GLU A 401 30.88 11.61 -2.40
#